data_AF-A0A162FHS8-F1
#
_entry.id   AF-A0A162FHS8-F1
#
_cell.length_a   1.000
_cell.length_b   1.000
_cell.length_c   1.000
_cell.angle_alpha   90.00
_cell.angle_beta   90.00
_cell.angle_gamma   90.00
#
_symmetry.space_group_name_H-M   'P 1'
#
loop_
_entity.id
_entity.type
_entity.pdbx_description
1 polymer ?
#
loop_
_entity_poly.entity_id
_entity_poly.type
_entity_poly.pdbx_seq_one_letter_code
_entity_poly.pdbx_strand_id
1 'polypeptide(L)'
;MSHEMVMSHLWLMTILWRISLYGVVDLYLHMESVKSGIKSMVVDEDESLAFYRGLRWSCDVYCPSCGSFEVNNRGGRGHGKRYSCKHCGTFFNDFTGTFLERSKIPFGEVLWILTNIHNKSVKQMAEELGHNRKTVVRYHKLIRVF
;
A
#
# COMPACT_ATOMS: atom_id res chain seq x y z
N MET A 1 -36.36 48.13 -1.99
CA MET A 1 -35.24 47.18 -1.74
C MET A 1 -35.57 45.90 -2.50
N SER A 2 -34.87 45.68 -3.60
CA SER A 2 -35.30 44.83 -4.72
C SER A 2 -35.17 43.33 -4.43
N HIS A 3 -36.24 42.61 -4.77
CA HIS A 3 -36.38 41.15 -4.72
C HIS A 3 -35.25 40.41 -5.48
N GLU A 4 -34.57 41.09 -6.41
CA GLU A 4 -33.42 40.59 -7.17
C GLU A 4 -32.19 40.30 -6.30
N MET A 5 -32.00 41.02 -5.18
CA MET A 5 -30.80 40.89 -4.33
C MET A 5 -30.85 39.65 -3.41
N VAL A 6 -32.05 39.13 -3.14
CA VAL A 6 -32.28 37.90 -2.35
C VAL A 6 -32.07 36.66 -3.22
N MET A 7 -32.45 36.73 -4.50
CA MET A 7 -32.31 35.62 -5.45
C MET A 7 -30.83 35.36 -5.83
N SER A 8 -29.99 36.39 -5.90
CA SER A 8 -28.54 36.22 -6.15
C SER A 8 -27.81 35.55 -4.97
N HIS A 9 -28.22 35.84 -3.73
CA HIS A 9 -27.67 35.19 -2.54
C HIS A 9 -28.07 33.72 -2.44
N LEU A 10 -29.32 33.36 -2.75
CA LEU A 10 -29.78 31.97 -2.78
C LEU A 10 -29.11 31.16 -3.91
N TRP A 11 -28.83 31.80 -5.05
CA TRP A 11 -28.09 31.18 -6.17
C TRP A 11 -26.62 30.94 -5.82
N LEU A 12 -25.96 31.89 -5.15
CA LEU A 12 -24.60 31.70 -4.65
C LEU A 12 -24.52 30.63 -3.55
N MET A 13 -25.50 30.57 -2.64
CA MET A 13 -25.56 29.54 -1.59
C MET A 13 -25.78 28.12 -2.15
N THR A 14 -26.57 27.96 -3.22
CA THR A 14 -26.75 26.66 -3.89
C THR A 14 -25.53 26.24 -4.70
N ILE A 15 -24.82 27.18 -5.32
CA ILE A 15 -23.54 26.93 -5.99
C ILE A 15 -22.45 26.58 -4.99
N LEU A 16 -22.33 27.31 -3.88
CA LEU A 16 -21.37 27.03 -2.82
C LEU A 16 -21.66 25.68 -2.13
N TRP A 17 -22.94 25.34 -1.91
CA TRP A 17 -23.33 24.01 -1.43
C TRP A 17 -23.00 22.92 -2.43
N ARG A 18 -23.27 23.12 -3.73
CA ARG A 18 -22.85 22.19 -4.79
C ARG A 18 -21.33 22.03 -4.85
N ILE A 19 -20.55 23.11 -4.82
CA ILE A 19 -19.07 23.06 -4.84
C ILE A 19 -18.53 22.32 -3.61
N SER A 20 -19.10 22.56 -2.42
CA SER A 20 -18.77 21.84 -1.19
C SER A 20 -19.12 20.34 -1.31
N LEU A 21 -20.30 20.02 -1.86
CA LEU A 21 -20.71 18.64 -2.10
C LEU A 21 -19.86 17.95 -3.17
N TYR A 22 -19.48 18.65 -4.24
CA TYR A 22 -18.58 18.15 -5.29
C TYR A 22 -17.22 17.78 -4.70
N GLY A 23 -16.64 18.63 -3.84
CA GLY A 23 -15.39 18.31 -3.15
C GLY A 23 -15.49 17.08 -2.23
N VAL A 24 -16.63 16.91 -1.53
CA VAL A 24 -16.87 15.72 -0.68
C VAL A 24 -17.13 14.47 -1.51
N VAL A 25 -17.86 14.57 -2.63
CA VAL A 25 -18.13 13.47 -3.56
C VAL A 25 -16.86 13.04 -4.28
N ASP A 26 -16.02 13.98 -4.70
CA ASP A 26 -14.72 13.69 -5.31
C ASP A 26 -13.78 13.00 -4.31
N LEU A 27 -13.74 13.47 -3.06
CA LEU A 27 -12.98 12.81 -2.00
C LEU A 27 -13.51 11.40 -1.71
N TYR A 28 -14.84 11.22 -1.67
CA TYR A 28 -15.48 9.92 -1.46
C TYR A 28 -15.19 8.95 -2.61
N LEU A 29 -15.36 9.38 -3.86
CA LEU A 29 -15.05 8.58 -5.04
C LEU A 29 -13.56 8.24 -5.12
N HIS A 30 -12.69 9.18 -4.75
CA HIS A 30 -11.26 8.92 -4.63
C HIS A 30 -10.97 7.86 -3.57
N MET A 31 -11.56 7.97 -2.38
CA MET A 31 -11.41 6.97 -1.32
C MET A 31 -11.98 5.60 -1.71
N GLU A 32 -13.11 5.52 -2.41
CA GLU A 32 -13.67 4.26 -2.91
C GLU A 32 -12.78 3.64 -4.00
N SER A 33 -12.23 4.45 -4.89
CA SER A 33 -11.23 4.00 -5.88
C SER A 33 -9.97 3.44 -5.21
N VAL A 34 -9.46 4.13 -4.17
CA VAL A 34 -8.33 3.66 -3.37
C VAL A 34 -8.65 2.36 -2.63
N LYS A 35 -9.83 2.25 -1.99
CA LYS A 35 -10.27 1.00 -1.33
C LYS A 35 -10.40 -0.16 -2.32
N SER A 36 -10.95 0.11 -3.51
CA SER A 36 -11.08 -0.88 -4.58
C SER A 36 -9.72 -1.35 -5.08
N GLY A 37 -8.77 -0.43 -5.29
CA GLY A 37 -7.39 -0.76 -5.67
C GLY A 37 -6.65 -1.54 -4.58
N ILE A 38 -6.82 -1.17 -3.31
CA ILE A 38 -6.25 -1.93 -2.18
C ILE A 38 -6.84 -3.35 -2.14
N LYS A 39 -8.14 -3.50 -2.43
CA LYS A 39 -8.81 -4.81 -2.46
C LYS A 39 -8.31 -5.69 -3.62
N SER A 40 -8.02 -5.13 -4.80
CA SER A 40 -7.45 -5.91 -5.91
C SER A 40 -6.03 -6.37 -5.59
N MET A 41 -5.20 -5.48 -5.04
CA MET A 41 -3.82 -5.78 -4.65
C MET A 41 -3.73 -6.92 -3.63
N VAL A 42 -4.65 -7.00 -2.68
CA VAL A 42 -4.69 -8.10 -1.71
C VAL A 42 -4.83 -9.48 -2.38
N VAL A 43 -5.51 -9.56 -3.51
CA VAL A 43 -5.87 -10.83 -4.17
C VAL A 43 -4.82 -11.25 -5.20
N ASP A 44 -4.17 -10.30 -5.85
CA ASP A 44 -3.12 -10.57 -6.84
C ASP A 44 -1.73 -10.24 -6.27
N GLU A 45 -0.93 -11.30 -6.05
CA GLU A 45 0.42 -11.17 -5.49
C GLU A 45 1.36 -10.39 -6.42
N ASP A 46 1.21 -10.49 -7.75
CA ASP A 46 2.06 -9.76 -8.69
C ASP A 46 1.71 -8.26 -8.68
N GLU A 47 0.42 -7.90 -8.60
CA GLU A 47 -0.01 -6.51 -8.38
C GLU A 47 0.52 -5.97 -7.05
N SER A 48 0.38 -6.74 -5.99
CA SER A 48 0.91 -6.44 -4.65
C SER A 48 2.41 -6.15 -4.67
N LEU A 49 3.19 -7.01 -5.33
CA LEU A 49 4.63 -6.85 -5.45
C LEU A 49 5.00 -5.69 -6.38
N ALA A 50 4.20 -5.39 -7.40
CA ALA A 50 4.39 -4.22 -8.25
C ALA A 50 4.17 -2.92 -7.46
N PHE A 51 3.09 -2.86 -6.67
CA PHE A 51 2.81 -1.75 -5.77
C PHE A 51 3.96 -1.55 -4.77
N TYR A 52 4.39 -2.62 -4.09
CA TYR A 52 5.50 -2.56 -3.15
C TYR A 52 6.81 -2.07 -3.78
N ARG A 53 7.14 -2.55 -4.98
CA ARG A 53 8.33 -2.08 -5.72
C ARG A 53 8.26 -0.60 -6.05
N GLY A 54 7.09 -0.08 -6.42
CA GLY A 54 6.87 1.35 -6.64
C GLY A 54 7.12 2.19 -5.38
N LEU A 55 6.74 1.67 -4.20
CA LEU A 55 7.03 2.32 -2.92
C LEU A 55 8.51 2.22 -2.53
N ARG A 56 9.10 1.04 -2.66
CA ARG A 56 10.45 0.73 -2.18
C ARG A 56 11.55 1.35 -3.04
N TRP A 57 11.32 1.40 -4.36
CA TRP A 57 12.28 1.84 -5.38
C TRP A 57 11.71 3.05 -6.12
N SER A 58 11.44 4.13 -5.39
CA SER A 58 10.77 5.34 -5.93
C SER A 58 11.51 6.03 -7.09
N CYS A 59 12.82 5.83 -7.22
CA CYS A 59 13.62 6.33 -8.34
C CYS A 59 14.14 5.19 -9.21
N ASP A 60 15.01 4.36 -8.63
CA ASP A 60 15.55 3.16 -9.29
C ASP A 60 16.02 2.16 -8.21
N VAL A 61 16.25 0.91 -8.61
CA VAL A 61 16.77 -0.13 -7.73
C VAL A 61 18.23 0.16 -7.41
N TYR A 62 18.55 0.24 -6.12
CA TYR A 62 19.92 0.40 -5.63
C TYR A 62 20.30 -0.73 -4.68
N CYS A 63 21.60 -1.01 -4.57
CA CYS A 63 22.11 -1.99 -3.64
C CYS A 63 21.96 -1.49 -2.18
N PRO A 64 21.20 -2.19 -1.31
CA PRO A 64 21.05 -1.77 0.09
C PRO A 64 22.37 -1.81 0.89
N SER A 65 23.37 -2.54 0.41
CA SER A 65 24.65 -2.72 1.11
C SER A 65 25.68 -1.63 0.81
N CYS A 66 25.65 -1.02 -0.38
CA CYS A 66 26.67 -0.04 -0.80
C CYS A 66 26.10 1.21 -1.49
N GLY A 67 24.79 1.28 -1.73
CA GLY A 67 24.12 2.41 -2.37
C GLY A 67 24.28 2.49 -3.90
N SER A 68 25.06 1.60 -4.53
CA SER A 68 25.24 1.63 -5.99
C SER A 68 23.95 1.30 -6.75
N PHE A 69 23.68 2.07 -7.80
CA PHE A 69 22.61 1.83 -8.78
C PHE A 69 23.01 0.85 -9.89
N GLU A 70 24.27 0.38 -9.90
CA GLU A 70 24.72 -0.62 -10.87
C GLU A 70 24.21 -2.01 -10.48
N VAL A 71 22.96 -2.28 -10.83
CA VAL A 71 22.22 -3.47 -10.41
C VAL A 71 21.81 -4.31 -11.62
N ASN A 72 22.04 -5.62 -11.54
CA ASN A 72 21.49 -6.60 -12.48
C ASN A 72 20.19 -7.19 -11.92
N ASN A 73 19.12 -7.13 -12.70
CA ASN A 73 17.89 -7.87 -12.43
C ASN A 73 18.08 -9.35 -12.81
N ARG A 74 17.94 -10.25 -11.84
CA ARG A 74 18.10 -11.71 -11.99
C ARG A 74 16.76 -12.46 -12.09
N GLY A 75 15.68 -11.74 -12.43
CA GLY A 75 14.33 -12.27 -12.54
C GLY A 75 13.66 -12.52 -11.18
N GLY A 76 12.42 -13.01 -11.24
CA GLY A 76 11.64 -13.36 -10.05
C GLY A 76 11.89 -14.80 -9.59
N ARG A 77 11.78 -15.05 -8.28
CA ARG A 77 11.62 -16.41 -7.73
C ARG A 77 10.85 -16.33 -6.41
N GLY A 78 9.70 -17.00 -6.33
CA GLY A 78 8.80 -16.88 -5.18
C GLY A 78 8.24 -15.46 -5.08
N HIS A 79 8.25 -14.89 -3.87
CA HIS A 79 7.58 -13.63 -3.53
C HIS A 79 8.34 -12.34 -3.92
N GLY A 80 9.12 -12.31 -5.00
CA GLY A 80 9.80 -11.07 -5.39
C GLY A 80 10.88 -11.19 -6.45
N LYS A 81 11.42 -10.03 -6.85
CA LYS A 81 12.55 -9.90 -7.77
C LYS A 81 13.86 -10.12 -7.01
N ARG A 82 14.85 -10.65 -7.74
CA ARG A 82 16.22 -10.85 -7.25
C ARG A 82 17.17 -9.97 -8.02
N TYR A 83 18.17 -9.48 -7.32
CA TYR A 83 19.13 -8.52 -7.81
C TYR A 83 20.55 -8.92 -7.41
N SER A 84 21.52 -8.47 -8.20
CA SER A 84 22.92 -8.44 -7.74
C SER A 84 23.56 -7.11 -8.08
N CYS A 85 24.29 -6.55 -7.13
CA CYS A 85 25.11 -5.37 -7.35
C CYS A 85 26.36 -5.71 -8.17
N LYS A 86 26.65 -4.93 -9.21
CA LYS A 86 27.89 -5.04 -9.99
C LYS A 86 29.10 -4.48 -9.24
N HIS A 87 28.87 -3.50 -8.37
CA HIS A 87 29.94 -2.82 -7.63
C HIS A 87 30.50 -3.65 -6.47
N CYS A 88 29.64 -4.16 -5.57
CA CYS A 88 30.08 -4.92 -4.39
C CYS A 88 29.79 -6.42 -4.45
N GLY A 89 29.13 -6.91 -5.51
CA GLY A 89 28.78 -8.33 -5.68
C GLY A 89 27.62 -8.82 -4.81
N THR A 90 27.07 -7.99 -3.91
CA THR A 90 26.00 -8.38 -3.00
C THR A 90 24.72 -8.78 -3.75
N PHE A 91 24.12 -9.90 -3.31
CA PHE A 91 22.81 -10.35 -3.74
C PHE A 91 21.73 -9.80 -2.82
N PHE A 92 20.62 -9.34 -3.40
CA PHE A 92 19.48 -8.83 -2.64
C PHE A 92 18.17 -9.03 -3.40
N ASN A 93 17.06 -8.75 -2.74
CA ASN A 93 15.69 -8.80 -3.26
C ASN A 93 14.90 -7.57 -2.77
N ASP A 94 13.64 -7.47 -3.19
CA ASP A 94 12.75 -6.36 -2.82
C ASP A 94 12.60 -6.16 -1.29
N PHE A 95 12.78 -7.22 -0.50
CA PHE A 95 12.61 -7.20 0.96
C PHE A 95 13.93 -7.07 1.72
N THR A 96 15.07 -7.02 1.05
CA THR A 96 16.37 -6.99 1.72
C THR A 96 16.54 -5.68 2.49
N GLY A 97 16.89 -5.78 3.77
CA GLY A 97 17.01 -4.62 4.66
C GLY A 97 15.67 -4.02 5.09
N THR A 98 14.55 -4.73 4.95
CA THR A 98 13.23 -4.28 5.43
C THR A 98 12.66 -5.24 6.47
N PHE A 99 11.61 -4.82 7.18
CA PHE A 99 10.93 -5.68 8.17
C PHE A 99 10.27 -6.93 7.53
N LEU A 100 10.11 -6.93 6.21
CA LEU A 100 9.60 -8.04 5.40
C LEU A 100 10.70 -9.03 5.02
N GLU A 101 11.95 -8.77 5.41
CA GLU A 101 13.04 -9.68 5.13
C GLU A 101 12.75 -11.07 5.72
N ARG A 102 12.96 -12.10 4.88
CA ARG A 102 12.62 -13.50 5.19
C ARG A 102 11.13 -13.73 5.51
N SER A 103 10.23 -12.86 5.04
CA SER A 103 8.80 -13.15 5.01
C SER A 103 8.57 -14.43 4.19
N LYS A 104 7.67 -15.28 4.68
CA LYS A 104 7.23 -16.51 4.00
C LYS A 104 5.78 -16.44 3.54
N ILE A 105 5.07 -15.38 3.90
CA ILE A 105 3.70 -15.18 3.44
C ILE A 105 3.71 -14.22 2.24
N PRO A 106 2.77 -14.38 1.29
CA PRO A 106 2.56 -13.44 0.20
C PRO A 106 2.46 -11.99 0.69
N PHE A 107 3.00 -11.05 -0.09
CA PHE A 107 2.91 -9.63 0.27
C PHE A 107 1.46 -9.14 0.29
N GLY A 108 0.58 -9.67 -0.58
CA GLY A 108 -0.85 -9.35 -0.56
C GLY A 108 -1.52 -9.68 0.77
N GLU A 109 -1.14 -10.79 1.42
CA GLU A 109 -1.62 -11.13 2.76
C GLU A 109 -1.07 -10.18 3.83
N VAL A 110 0.17 -9.69 3.68
CA VAL A 110 0.72 -8.66 4.58
C VAL A 110 -0.08 -7.36 4.45
N LEU A 111 -0.40 -6.92 3.24
CA LEU A 111 -1.29 -5.77 2.99
C LEU A 111 -2.68 -5.98 3.59
N TRP A 112 -3.20 -7.20 3.50
CA TRP A 112 -4.47 -7.54 4.13
C TRP A 112 -4.40 -7.44 5.66
N ILE A 113 -3.33 -7.94 6.29
CA ILE A 113 -3.11 -7.80 7.74
C ILE A 113 -3.02 -6.32 8.12
N LEU A 114 -2.25 -5.52 7.35
CA LEU A 114 -2.10 -4.08 7.54
C LEU A 114 -3.46 -3.36 7.55
N THR A 115 -4.30 -3.65 6.57
CA THR A 115 -5.63 -3.01 6.40
C THR A 115 -6.66 -3.46 7.43
N ASN A 116 -6.44 -4.60 8.10
CA ASN A 116 -7.37 -5.18 9.07
C ASN A 116 -6.90 -5.10 10.54
N ILE A 117 -5.72 -4.54 10.81
CA ILE A 117 -5.10 -4.57 12.15
C ILE A 117 -5.96 -3.90 13.25
N HIS A 118 -6.78 -2.92 12.88
CA HIS A 118 -7.69 -2.22 13.80
C HIS A 118 -9.11 -2.79 13.82
N ASN A 119 -9.46 -3.61 12.83
CA ASN A 119 -10.81 -4.13 12.63
C ASN A 119 -10.97 -5.58 13.11
N LYS A 120 -9.86 -6.33 13.17
CA LYS A 120 -9.85 -7.77 13.46
C LYS A 120 -8.82 -8.10 14.52
N SER A 121 -9.17 -9.06 15.38
CA SER A 121 -8.19 -9.64 16.30
C SER A 121 -7.16 -10.48 15.52
N VAL A 122 -5.96 -10.64 16.09
CA VAL A 122 -4.92 -11.53 15.55
C VAL A 122 -5.44 -12.97 15.35
N LYS A 123 -6.36 -13.43 16.22
CA LYS A 123 -6.97 -14.75 16.09
C LYS A 123 -7.81 -14.83 14.80
N GLN A 124 -8.73 -13.89 14.60
CA GLN A 124 -9.58 -13.84 13.40
C GLN A 124 -8.76 -13.74 12.13
N MET A 125 -7.74 -12.86 12.11
CA MET A 125 -6.85 -12.73 10.95
C MET A 125 -6.09 -14.03 10.64
N ALA A 126 -5.66 -14.76 11.65
CA ALA A 126 -4.98 -16.04 11.47
C ALA A 126 -5.92 -17.13 10.92
N GLU A 127 -7.16 -17.17 11.41
CA GLU A 127 -8.20 -18.11 10.94
C GLU A 127 -8.59 -17.83 9.48
N GLU A 128 -8.81 -16.56 9.11
CA GLU A 128 -9.20 -16.18 7.75
C GLU A 128 -8.10 -16.43 6.71
N LEU A 129 -6.83 -16.22 7.08
CA LEU A 129 -5.69 -16.48 6.20
C LEU A 129 -5.20 -17.94 6.23
N GLY A 130 -5.71 -18.78 7.13
CA GLY A 130 -5.23 -20.15 7.31
C GLY A 130 -3.79 -20.24 7.85
N HIS A 131 -3.29 -19.20 8.51
CA HIS A 131 -1.93 -19.17 9.06
C HIS A 131 -1.90 -19.49 10.55
N ASN A 132 -0.74 -19.93 11.04
CA ASN A 132 -0.52 -20.00 12.48
C ASN A 132 -0.60 -18.59 13.09
N ARG A 133 -1.28 -18.46 14.23
CA ARG A 133 -1.37 -17.21 15.01
C ARG A 133 -0.01 -16.51 15.18
N LYS A 134 1.08 -17.26 15.41
CA LYS A 134 2.44 -16.70 15.56
C LYS A 134 2.92 -15.95 14.31
N THR A 135 2.54 -16.43 13.12
CA THR A 135 2.85 -15.77 11.85
C THR A 135 2.19 -14.40 11.80
N VAL A 136 0.89 -14.31 12.09
CA VAL A 136 0.16 -13.03 12.10
C VAL A 136 0.65 -12.10 13.23
N VAL A 137 0.97 -12.63 14.41
CA VAL A 137 1.55 -11.84 15.52
C VAL A 137 2.84 -11.14 15.10
N ARG A 138 3.70 -11.79 14.30
CA ARG A 138 4.94 -11.18 13.81
C ARG A 138 4.64 -9.89 13.06
N TYR A 139 3.75 -9.93 12.08
CA TYR A 139 3.40 -8.75 11.28
C TYR A 139 2.64 -7.72 12.12
N HIS A 140 1.65 -8.13 12.90
CA HIS A 140 0.92 -7.23 13.79
C HIS A 140 1.86 -6.46 14.75
N LYS A 141 2.90 -7.10 15.29
CA LYS A 141 3.89 -6.42 16.13
C LYS A 141 4.78 -5.46 15.35
N LEU A 142 5.30 -5.89 14.20
CA LEU A 142 6.17 -5.06 13.36
C LEU A 142 5.46 -3.79 12.89
N ILE A 143 4.16 -3.88 12.61
CA ILE A 143 3.35 -2.77 12.11
C ILE A 143 3.04 -1.75 13.21
N ARG A 144 2.77 -2.18 14.46
CA ARG A 144 2.45 -1.25 15.57
C ARG A 144 3.67 -0.50 16.14
N VAL A 145 4.88 -0.80 15.66
CA VAL A 145 6.13 -0.14 16.09
C VAL A 145 6.47 1.05 15.18
N PHE A 146 5.83 1.16 14.02
CA PHE A 146 5.89 2.32 13.13
C PHE A 146 4.62 3.17 13.28
#